data_AF-A0A238Z7J7-F1
#
_entry.id   AF-A0A238Z7J7-F1
#
_cell.length_a   1.000
_cell.length_b   1.000
_cell.length_c   1.000
_cell.angle_alpha   90.00
_cell.angle_beta   90.00
_cell.angle_gamma   90.00
#
_symmetry.space_group_name_H-M   'P 1'
#
loop_
_entity.id
_entity.type
_entity.pdbx_description
1 polymer ?
#
loop_
_entity_poly.entity_id
_entity_poly.type
_entity_poly.pdbx_seq_one_letter_code
_entity_poly.pdbx_strand_id
1 'polypeptide(L)'
;MHMQHDTTSRRHRTDIRLATVVAAFASVGAGLIHAAVTPQHWQEWIPAGVFFAGIALFQLAWAGAVLRLPRTGVVSVAIAANLASMALWGASRTWGVPFGPHAGEPEAIGIAGVLAVLFEAIVVLSAAWSLLPRERSAVFAPGAYRFAAAGAAVFVVALTPLGVLSGLEHTHGGTGHGHSDSDHEEQGEPTPAPERDTSQPPTPDADTPPSEEPSTRNDDHDEHGDSDHSHD
;
A
#
# COMPACT_ATOMS: atom_id res chain seq x y z
N MET A 1 -10.29 60.42 -0.26
CA MET A 1 -10.05 59.23 -1.13
C MET A 1 -9.04 58.22 -0.55
N HIS A 2 -8.70 58.26 0.76
CA HIS A 2 -7.66 57.41 1.37
C HIS A 2 -8.16 56.06 1.97
N MET A 3 -9.47 55.84 2.08
CA MET A 3 -10.04 54.66 2.76
C MET A 3 -10.11 53.38 1.90
N GLN A 4 -10.08 53.48 0.58
CA GLN A 4 -10.26 52.34 -0.32
C GLN A 4 -8.99 51.49 -0.50
N HIS A 5 -7.79 52.05 -0.32
CA HIS A 5 -6.53 51.33 -0.52
C HIS A 5 -6.19 50.34 0.62
N ASP A 6 -6.62 50.58 1.87
CA ASP A 6 -6.27 49.71 3.01
C ASP A 6 -7.10 48.40 3.02
N THR A 7 -8.37 48.48 2.61
CA THR A 7 -9.27 47.32 2.65
C THR A 7 -8.95 46.24 1.61
N THR A 8 -8.48 46.63 0.42
CA THR A 8 -8.12 45.72 -0.67
C THR A 8 -6.82 44.96 -0.38
N SER A 9 -5.81 45.65 0.15
CA SER A 9 -4.53 45.08 0.58
C SER A 9 -4.70 44.02 1.68
N ARG A 10 -5.55 44.30 2.70
CA ARG A 10 -5.83 43.34 3.78
C ARG A 10 -6.56 42.08 3.30
N ARG A 11 -7.50 42.23 2.36
CA ARG A 11 -8.26 41.09 1.79
C ARG A 11 -7.34 40.18 0.99
N HIS A 12 -6.54 40.76 0.09
CA HIS A 12 -5.57 40.01 -0.71
C HIS A 12 -4.61 39.17 0.15
N ARG A 13 -4.10 39.76 1.25
CA ARG A 13 -3.22 39.07 2.19
C ARG A 13 -3.90 37.90 2.91
N THR A 14 -5.21 37.98 3.15
CA THR A 14 -5.98 36.95 3.85
C THR A 14 -6.20 35.72 2.95
N ASP A 15 -6.51 35.93 1.68
CA ASP A 15 -6.73 34.84 0.72
C ASP A 15 -5.44 34.06 0.44
N ILE A 16 -4.30 34.75 0.27
CA ILE A 16 -2.99 34.10 0.11
C ILE A 16 -2.65 33.25 1.33
N ARG A 17 -2.90 33.79 2.53
CA ARG A 17 -2.67 33.04 3.79
C ARG A 17 -3.54 31.79 3.86
N LEU A 18 -4.79 31.86 3.40
CA LEU A 18 -5.70 30.71 3.42
C LEU A 18 -5.16 29.61 2.53
N ALA A 19 -4.87 29.97 1.28
CA ALA A 19 -4.32 29.04 0.29
C ALA A 19 -3.02 28.41 0.79
N THR A 20 -2.15 29.20 1.44
CA THR A 20 -0.90 28.71 2.01
C THR A 20 -1.14 27.72 3.16
N VAL A 21 -2.09 28.00 4.05
CA VAL A 21 -2.43 27.12 5.18
C VAL A 21 -3.06 25.82 4.69
N VAL A 22 -4.00 25.89 3.75
CA VAL A 22 -4.63 24.72 3.13
C VAL A 22 -3.57 23.85 2.45
N ALA A 23 -2.67 24.45 1.66
CA ALA A 23 -1.57 23.74 1.03
C ALA A 23 -0.66 23.06 2.07
N ALA A 24 -0.32 23.74 3.17
CA ALA A 24 0.54 23.18 4.20
C ALA A 24 -0.11 21.94 4.88
N PHE A 25 -1.39 22.00 5.22
CA PHE A 25 -2.09 20.84 5.81
C PHE A 25 -2.22 19.68 4.83
N ALA A 26 -2.58 19.94 3.57
CA ALA A 26 -2.63 18.90 2.55
C ALA A 26 -1.25 18.25 2.33
N SER A 27 -0.19 19.06 2.32
CA SER A 27 1.20 18.58 2.24
C SER A 27 1.55 17.67 3.42
N VAL A 28 1.12 18.01 4.65
CA VAL A 28 1.30 17.12 5.81
C VAL A 28 0.57 15.79 5.61
N GLY A 29 -0.68 15.81 5.16
CA GLY A 29 -1.45 14.59 4.87
C GLY A 29 -0.78 13.69 3.84
N ALA A 30 -0.34 14.26 2.71
CA ALA A 30 0.41 13.53 1.69
C ALA A 30 1.73 12.96 2.24
N GLY A 31 2.50 13.75 3.00
CA GLY A 31 3.75 13.32 3.60
C GLY A 31 3.58 12.15 4.56
N LEU A 32 2.51 12.14 5.36
CA LEU A 32 2.20 11.02 6.25
C LEU A 32 1.81 9.75 5.51
N ILE A 33 1.04 9.85 4.41
CA ILE A 33 0.71 8.68 3.58
C ILE A 33 1.97 8.12 2.90
N HIS A 34 2.83 8.98 2.35
CA HIS A 34 4.10 8.54 1.77
C HIS A 34 5.02 7.88 2.80
N ALA A 35 5.09 8.42 4.02
CA ALA A 35 5.82 7.79 5.11
C ALA A 35 5.23 6.42 5.46
N ALA A 36 3.91 6.26 5.44
CA ALA A 36 3.23 5.00 5.74
C ALA A 36 3.51 3.90 4.71
N VAL A 37 3.56 4.22 3.42
CA VAL A 37 3.88 3.24 2.37
C VAL A 37 5.37 2.94 2.24
N THR A 38 6.24 3.78 2.83
CA THR A 38 7.70 3.67 2.70
C THR A 38 8.26 2.31 3.14
N PRO A 39 7.91 1.72 4.30
CA PRO A 39 8.50 0.47 4.75
C PRO A 39 8.28 -0.67 3.77
N GLN A 40 7.08 -0.79 3.20
CA GLN A 40 6.76 -1.82 2.22
C GLN A 40 7.66 -1.71 0.99
N HIS A 41 7.71 -0.52 0.38
CA HIS A 41 8.51 -0.28 -0.82
C HIS A 41 10.00 -0.40 -0.55
N TRP A 42 10.45 -0.12 0.68
CA TRP A 42 11.84 -0.34 1.09
C TRP A 42 12.22 -1.82 1.10
N GLN A 43 11.33 -2.69 1.58
CA GLN A 43 11.57 -4.14 1.61
C GLN A 43 11.50 -4.77 0.23
N GLU A 44 10.60 -4.28 -0.62
CA GLU A 44 10.43 -4.77 -1.99
C GLU A 44 11.57 -4.30 -2.92
N TRP A 45 11.86 -3.00 -2.91
CA TRP A 45 12.90 -2.41 -3.75
C TRP A 45 13.43 -1.10 -3.16
N ILE A 46 14.64 -1.15 -2.58
CA ILE A 46 15.26 -0.02 -1.86
C ILE A 46 15.13 1.33 -2.58
N PRO A 47 15.38 1.47 -3.91
CA PRO A 47 15.19 2.74 -4.60
C PRO A 47 13.76 3.32 -4.49
N ALA A 48 12.73 2.48 -4.53
CA ALA A 48 11.35 2.93 -4.28
C ALA A 48 11.17 3.39 -2.83
N GLY A 49 11.67 2.63 -1.86
CA GLY A 49 11.68 3.06 -0.45
C GLY A 49 12.34 4.41 -0.23
N VAL A 50 13.51 4.65 -0.85
CA VAL A 50 14.23 5.93 -0.80
C VAL A 50 13.42 7.05 -1.44
N PHE A 51 12.77 6.79 -2.58
CA PHE A 51 11.88 7.75 -3.22
C PHE A 51 10.73 8.16 -2.29
N PHE A 52 9.99 7.18 -1.73
CA PHE A 52 8.87 7.45 -0.83
C PHE A 52 9.30 8.17 0.46
N ALA A 53 10.43 7.79 1.05
CA ALA A 53 11.02 8.50 2.19
C ALA A 53 11.40 9.94 1.83
N GLY A 54 12.05 10.13 0.69
CA GLY A 54 12.47 11.44 0.20
C GLY A 54 11.29 12.38 -0.03
N ILE A 55 10.23 11.90 -0.68
CA ILE A 55 9.03 12.72 -0.91
C ILE A 55 8.24 12.97 0.38
N ALA A 56 8.20 12.00 1.31
CA ALA A 56 7.59 12.21 2.63
C ALA A 56 8.29 13.34 3.39
N LEU A 57 9.62 13.30 3.47
CA LEU A 57 10.44 14.33 4.10
C LEU A 57 10.26 15.69 3.41
N PHE A 58 10.25 15.69 2.08
CA PHE A 58 9.99 16.90 1.29
C PHE A 58 8.65 17.54 1.68
N GLN A 59 7.56 16.78 1.67
CA GLN A 59 6.22 17.29 1.95
C GLN A 59 6.10 17.85 3.38
N LEU A 60 6.70 17.17 4.37
CA LEU A 60 6.69 17.62 5.76
C LEU A 60 7.55 18.88 5.96
N ALA A 61 8.76 18.91 5.38
CA ALA A 61 9.65 20.06 5.46
C ALA A 61 9.06 21.28 4.74
N TRP A 62 8.46 21.07 3.57
CA TRP A 62 7.86 22.13 2.78
C TRP A 62 6.67 22.77 3.50
N ALA A 63 5.81 21.98 4.15
CA ALA A 63 4.70 22.51 4.94
C ALA A 63 5.17 23.50 6.02
N GLY A 64 6.29 23.20 6.70
CA GLY A 64 6.92 24.13 7.65
C GLY A 64 7.54 25.35 6.96
N ALA A 65 8.22 25.14 5.82
CA ALA A 65 8.91 26.20 5.09
C ALA A 65 7.94 27.25 4.50
N VAL A 66 6.84 26.82 3.87
CA VAL A 66 5.90 27.73 3.21
C VAL A 66 5.17 28.65 4.20
N LEU A 67 4.92 28.17 5.43
CA LEU A 67 4.31 28.98 6.50
C LEU A 67 5.27 30.03 7.06
N ARG A 68 6.58 29.81 6.98
CA ARG A 68 7.62 30.73 7.49
C ARG A 68 8.12 31.70 6.41
N LEU A 69 8.25 31.21 5.18
CA LEU A 69 8.89 31.89 4.05
C LEU A 69 8.07 31.64 2.77
N PRO A 70 6.92 32.31 2.57
CA PRO A 70 6.07 32.15 1.39
C PRO A 70 6.67 32.87 0.17
N ARG A 71 7.90 32.50 -0.21
CA ARG A 71 8.58 33.01 -1.41
C ARG A 71 8.09 32.24 -2.63
N THR A 72 8.01 32.92 -3.76
CA THR A 72 7.59 32.33 -5.04
C THR A 72 8.36 31.06 -5.37
N GLY A 73 9.69 31.05 -5.19
CA GLY A 73 10.51 29.86 -5.40
C GLY A 73 10.12 28.66 -4.51
N VAL A 74 9.78 28.88 -3.24
CA VAL A 74 9.33 27.80 -2.34
C VAL A 74 8.02 27.21 -2.83
N VAL A 75 7.08 28.06 -3.25
CA VAL A 75 5.78 27.63 -3.77
C VAL A 75 5.94 26.86 -5.09
N SER A 76 6.76 27.36 -6.02
CA SER A 76 7.02 26.71 -7.32
C SER A 76 7.66 25.33 -7.17
N VAL A 77 8.57 25.15 -6.22
CA VAL A 77 9.19 23.84 -5.95
C VAL A 77 8.14 22.80 -5.53
N ALA A 78 7.17 23.15 -4.68
CA ALA A 78 6.09 22.23 -4.33
C ALA A 78 5.21 21.87 -5.52
N ILE A 79 4.85 22.85 -6.35
CA ILE A 79 4.05 22.57 -7.55
C ILE A 79 4.79 21.57 -8.44
N ALA A 80 6.08 21.81 -8.71
CA ALA A 80 6.88 20.92 -9.56
C ALA A 80 7.00 19.51 -8.97
N ALA A 81 7.35 19.39 -7.68
CA ALA A 81 7.54 18.10 -7.02
C ALA A 81 6.25 17.28 -6.95
N ASN A 82 5.12 17.92 -6.59
CA ASN A 82 3.82 17.25 -6.51
C ASN A 82 3.34 16.82 -7.91
N LEU A 83 3.47 17.67 -8.94
CA LEU A 83 3.12 17.28 -10.31
C LEU A 83 3.96 16.11 -10.82
N ALA A 84 5.27 16.10 -10.51
CA ALA A 84 6.14 14.99 -10.87
C ALA A 84 5.74 13.68 -10.17
N SER A 85 5.40 13.75 -8.88
CA SER A 85 4.88 12.62 -8.11
C SER A 85 3.57 12.06 -8.68
N MET A 86 2.59 12.94 -8.92
CA MET A 86 1.30 12.57 -9.52
C MET A 86 1.47 11.96 -10.91
N ALA A 87 2.36 12.52 -11.73
CA ALA A 87 2.66 12.00 -13.06
C ALA A 87 3.31 10.61 -12.99
N LEU A 88 4.27 10.41 -12.08
CA LEU A 88 4.89 9.11 -11.85
C LEU A 88 3.86 8.08 -11.38
N TRP A 89 2.99 8.44 -10.43
CA TRP A 89 1.90 7.59 -9.98
C TRP A 89 0.97 7.22 -11.13
N GLY A 90 0.53 8.20 -11.93
CA GLY A 90 -0.34 7.93 -13.09
C GLY A 90 0.33 7.03 -14.13
N ALA A 91 1.63 7.23 -14.39
CA ALA A 91 2.42 6.39 -15.27
C ALA A 91 2.52 4.95 -14.74
N SER A 92 2.75 4.77 -13.43
CA SER A 92 2.83 3.42 -12.84
C SER A 92 1.53 2.63 -13.01
N ARG A 93 0.37 3.30 -13.02
CA ARG A 93 -0.95 2.65 -13.24
C ARG A 93 -1.30 2.41 -14.70
N THR A 94 -0.61 3.02 -15.65
CA THR A 94 -0.97 2.95 -17.08
C THR A 94 0.03 2.13 -17.88
N TRP A 95 1.33 2.29 -17.61
CA TRP A 95 2.41 1.64 -18.34
C TRP A 95 3.38 0.88 -17.43
N GLY A 96 3.18 0.93 -16.12
CA GLY A 96 4.13 0.41 -15.13
C GLY A 96 5.34 1.33 -14.95
N VAL A 97 6.16 1.04 -13.95
CA VAL A 97 7.44 1.73 -13.75
C VAL A 97 8.50 1.17 -14.69
N PRO A 98 9.45 2.00 -15.19
CA PRO A 98 10.44 1.53 -16.17
C PRO A 98 11.53 0.61 -15.56
N PHE A 99 11.67 0.61 -14.23
CA PHE A 99 12.70 -0.14 -13.51
C PHE A 99 12.12 -0.71 -12.22
N GLY A 100 12.69 -1.82 -11.75
CA GLY A 100 12.30 -2.49 -10.51
C GLY A 100 11.80 -3.92 -10.75
N PRO A 101 11.38 -4.62 -9.69
CA PRO A 101 10.93 -6.01 -9.76
C PRO A 101 9.74 -6.24 -10.72
N HIS A 102 8.88 -5.23 -10.87
CA HIS A 102 7.66 -5.25 -11.68
C HIS A 102 7.74 -4.26 -12.87
N ALA A 103 8.92 -4.14 -13.48
CA ALA A 103 9.12 -3.16 -14.55
C ALA A 103 8.21 -3.42 -15.76
N GLY A 104 7.51 -2.38 -16.22
CA GLY A 104 6.57 -2.43 -17.35
C GLY A 104 5.20 -3.06 -17.03
N GLU A 105 4.98 -3.49 -15.80
CA GLU A 105 3.69 -4.03 -15.34
C GLU A 105 2.89 -2.91 -14.67
N PRO A 106 1.65 -2.61 -15.13
CA PRO A 106 0.80 -1.63 -14.46
C PRO A 106 0.50 -2.01 -13.01
N GLU A 107 0.79 -1.10 -12.09
CA GLU A 107 0.54 -1.29 -10.67
C GLU A 107 -0.96 -1.21 -10.33
N ALA A 108 -1.38 -1.93 -9.30
CA ALA A 108 -2.76 -1.87 -8.81
C ALA A 108 -3.10 -0.50 -8.18
N ILE A 109 -4.35 -0.07 -8.32
CA ILE A 109 -4.85 1.17 -7.72
C ILE A 109 -5.20 0.94 -6.23
N GLY A 110 -4.23 1.24 -5.36
CA GLY A 110 -4.44 1.27 -3.90
C GLY A 110 -5.04 2.58 -3.37
N ILE A 111 -5.78 2.49 -2.26
CA ILE A 111 -6.43 3.62 -1.58
C ILE A 111 -5.40 4.66 -1.13
N ALA A 112 -4.29 4.22 -0.53
CA ALA A 112 -3.20 5.11 -0.11
C ALA A 112 -2.70 6.00 -1.27
N GLY A 113 -2.51 5.42 -2.46
CA GLY A 113 -2.08 6.16 -3.65
C GLY A 113 -3.10 7.22 -4.10
N VAL A 114 -4.39 6.86 -4.13
CA VAL A 114 -5.47 7.80 -4.51
C VAL A 114 -5.56 8.96 -3.53
N LEU A 115 -5.49 8.69 -2.22
CA LEU A 115 -5.55 9.73 -1.20
C LEU A 115 -4.30 10.62 -1.21
N ALA A 116 -3.11 10.06 -1.46
CA ALA A 116 -1.90 10.85 -1.66
C ALA A 116 -2.07 11.81 -2.83
N VAL A 117 -2.45 11.33 -4.02
CA VAL A 117 -2.67 12.16 -5.22
C VAL A 117 -3.73 13.24 -4.99
N LEU A 118 -4.80 12.93 -4.25
CA LEU A 118 -5.81 13.91 -3.88
C LEU A 118 -5.20 15.06 -3.04
N PHE A 119 -4.39 14.74 -2.03
CA PHE A 119 -3.71 15.75 -1.23
C PHE A 119 -2.68 16.54 -2.05
N GLU A 120 -1.91 15.87 -2.90
CA GLU A 120 -0.96 16.53 -3.81
C GLU A 120 -1.66 17.51 -4.76
N ALA A 121 -2.83 17.13 -5.30
CA ALA A 121 -3.64 18.02 -6.12
C ALA A 121 -4.12 19.25 -5.34
N ILE A 122 -4.54 19.08 -4.07
CA ILE A 122 -4.90 20.21 -3.20
C ILE A 122 -3.70 21.13 -2.95
N VAL A 123 -2.50 20.57 -2.74
CA VAL A 123 -1.25 21.35 -2.62
C VAL A 123 -1.02 22.17 -3.89
N VAL A 124 -1.04 21.53 -5.07
CA VAL A 124 -0.78 22.19 -6.36
C VAL A 124 -1.79 23.32 -6.62
N LEU A 125 -3.08 23.05 -6.47
CA LEU A 125 -4.13 24.03 -6.73
C LEU A 125 -4.04 25.22 -5.78
N SER A 126 -3.83 24.96 -4.49
CA SER A 126 -3.72 26.03 -3.47
C SER A 126 -2.42 26.84 -3.63
N ALA A 127 -1.31 26.17 -3.94
CA ALA A 127 -0.02 26.80 -4.23
C ALA A 127 -0.10 27.67 -5.48
N ALA A 128 -0.63 27.15 -6.59
CA ALA A 128 -0.81 27.91 -7.83
C ALA A 128 -1.74 29.11 -7.63
N TRP A 129 -2.82 28.94 -6.86
CA TRP A 129 -3.76 30.01 -6.51
C TRP A 129 -3.09 31.17 -5.74
N SER A 130 -2.04 30.87 -4.97
CA SER A 130 -1.25 31.90 -4.26
C SER A 130 -0.32 32.69 -5.18
N LEU A 131 -0.02 32.18 -6.39
CA LEU A 131 0.87 32.80 -7.37
C LEU A 131 0.15 33.60 -8.46
N LEU A 132 -1.15 33.40 -8.66
CA LEU A 132 -1.91 34.05 -9.73
C LEU A 132 -2.02 35.58 -9.53
N PRO A 133 -1.69 36.39 -10.57
CA PRO A 133 -1.94 37.83 -10.57
C PRO A 133 -3.44 38.11 -10.45
N ARG A 134 -3.86 38.85 -9.43
CA ARG A 134 -5.28 39.16 -9.19
C ARG A 134 -5.64 40.56 -9.66
N GLU A 135 -6.27 40.68 -10.82
CA GLU A 135 -6.84 41.95 -11.27
C GLU A 135 -8.31 42.17 -10.88
N ARG A 136 -9.06 41.09 -10.59
CA ARG A 136 -10.38 41.08 -9.93
C ARG A 136 -10.70 39.61 -9.63
N SER A 137 -11.37 39.33 -8.51
CA SER A 137 -11.93 38.01 -8.10
C SER A 137 -11.10 37.15 -7.14
N ALA A 138 -11.38 37.28 -5.84
CA ALA A 138 -11.72 36.18 -4.92
C ALA A 138 -12.33 36.83 -3.66
N VAL A 139 -13.48 36.31 -3.20
CA VAL A 139 -14.33 36.93 -2.18
C VAL A 139 -14.51 35.95 -1.03
N PHE A 140 -13.60 35.94 -0.06
CA PHE A 140 -13.83 35.24 1.21
C PHE A 140 -13.87 36.24 2.37
N ALA A 141 -14.99 36.26 3.10
CA ALA A 141 -15.07 37.00 4.35
C ALA A 141 -14.11 36.36 5.40
N PRO A 142 -13.57 37.12 6.36
CA PRO A 142 -12.67 36.58 7.40
C PRO A 142 -13.25 35.41 8.22
N GLY A 143 -14.58 35.32 8.32
CA GLY A 143 -15.27 34.16 8.89
C GLY A 143 -15.19 32.92 7.99
N ALA A 144 -15.43 33.08 6.68
CA ALA A 144 -15.31 32.00 5.70
C ALA A 144 -13.89 31.43 5.62
N TYR A 145 -12.87 32.28 5.82
CA TYR A 145 -11.47 31.84 5.97
C TYR A 145 -11.30 30.82 7.11
N ARG A 146 -11.84 31.12 8.30
CA ARG A 146 -11.70 30.27 9.48
C ARG A 146 -12.39 28.93 9.28
N PHE A 147 -13.57 28.93 8.68
CA PHE A 147 -14.31 27.71 8.35
C PHE A 147 -13.62 26.89 7.24
N ALA A 148 -13.08 27.52 6.21
CA ALA A 148 -12.35 26.83 5.15
C ALA A 148 -11.04 26.21 5.66
N ALA A 149 -10.28 26.94 6.48
CA ALA A 149 -9.05 26.42 7.10
C ALA A 149 -9.37 25.26 8.08
N ALA A 150 -10.41 25.42 8.90
CA ALA A 150 -10.87 24.35 9.79
C ALA A 150 -11.39 23.14 9.00
N GLY A 151 -12.14 23.36 7.92
CA GLY A 151 -12.63 22.31 7.04
C GLY A 151 -11.50 21.54 6.36
N ALA A 152 -10.49 22.24 5.84
CA ALA A 152 -9.29 21.61 5.27
C ALA A 152 -8.52 20.81 6.33
N ALA A 153 -8.35 21.35 7.54
CA ALA A 153 -7.72 20.62 8.64
C ALA A 153 -8.52 19.38 9.05
N VAL A 154 -9.85 19.48 9.18
CA VAL A 154 -10.74 18.35 9.48
C VAL A 154 -10.71 17.31 8.37
N PHE A 155 -10.71 17.73 7.11
CA PHE A 155 -10.62 16.83 5.96
C PHE A 155 -9.30 16.05 5.95
N VAL A 156 -8.18 16.74 6.19
CA VAL A 156 -6.87 16.09 6.34
C VAL A 156 -6.87 15.13 7.52
N VAL A 157 -7.37 15.54 8.68
CA VAL A 157 -7.45 14.69 9.89
C VAL A 157 -8.35 13.47 9.67
N ALA A 158 -9.44 13.61 8.91
CA ALA A 158 -10.39 12.53 8.66
C ALA A 158 -9.85 11.51 7.66
N LEU A 159 -9.18 11.94 6.59
CA LEU A 159 -8.75 11.05 5.51
C LEU A 159 -7.33 10.52 5.67
N THR A 160 -6.45 11.22 6.38
CA THR A 160 -5.07 10.76 6.58
C THR A 160 -5.00 9.40 7.29
N PRO A 161 -5.77 9.13 8.37
CA PRO A 161 -5.77 7.82 9.01
C PRO A 161 -6.15 6.69 8.06
N LEU A 162 -7.12 6.91 7.16
CA LEU A 162 -7.51 5.90 6.17
C LEU A 162 -6.38 5.61 5.18
N GLY A 163 -5.72 6.66 4.67
CA GLY A 163 -4.58 6.49 3.75
C GLY A 163 -3.36 5.86 4.43
N VAL A 164 -3.07 6.25 5.67
CA VAL A 164 -1.99 5.70 6.48
C VAL A 164 -2.27 4.24 6.81
N LEU A 165 -3.47 3.91 7.30
CA LEU A 165 -3.84 2.54 7.63
C LEU A 165 -3.79 1.65 6.38
N SER A 166 -4.34 2.08 5.25
CA SER A 166 -4.22 1.34 3.99
C SER A 166 -2.76 1.14 3.58
N GLY A 167 -1.90 2.15 3.73
CA GLY A 167 -0.47 2.02 3.43
C GLY A 167 0.26 1.05 4.36
N LEU A 168 -0.19 0.95 5.61
CA LEU A 168 0.36 0.02 6.61
C LEU A 168 -0.24 -1.40 6.51
N GLU A 169 -1.51 -1.57 6.13
CA GLU A 169 -2.17 -2.87 6.03
C GLU A 169 -1.48 -3.78 5.00
N HIS A 170 -0.93 -3.19 3.94
CA HIS A 170 -0.09 -3.89 2.98
C HIS A 170 1.27 -4.35 3.54
N THR A 171 1.65 -3.96 4.76
CA THR A 171 2.84 -4.45 5.46
C THR A 171 2.60 -5.73 6.29
N HIS A 172 1.34 -6.13 6.51
CA HIS A 172 0.97 -7.25 7.39
C HIS A 172 0.32 -8.45 6.69
N GLY A 173 0.24 -8.47 5.36
CA GLY A 173 -0.37 -9.56 4.57
C GLY A 173 0.54 -10.75 4.23
N GLY A 174 1.54 -11.05 5.06
CA GLY A 174 2.48 -12.18 4.87
C GLY A 174 1.96 -13.55 5.35
N THR A 175 0.68 -13.68 5.70
CA THR A 175 0.06 -14.97 6.04
C THR A 175 -0.90 -15.37 4.93
N GLY A 176 -0.50 -16.37 4.14
CA GLY A 176 -1.26 -16.90 3.03
C GLY A 176 -2.69 -17.25 3.43
N HIS A 177 -3.65 -16.65 2.73
CA HIS A 177 -4.96 -17.26 2.59
C HIS A 177 -4.79 -18.42 1.61
N GLY A 178 -4.51 -19.61 2.16
CA GLY A 178 -4.75 -20.85 1.46
C GLY A 178 -6.23 -20.87 1.08
N HIS A 179 -6.49 -20.99 -0.21
CA HIS A 179 -7.78 -21.47 -0.69
C HIS A 179 -7.99 -22.85 -0.05
N SER A 180 -8.85 -22.91 0.97
CA SER A 180 -9.53 -24.15 1.29
C SER A 180 -10.51 -24.40 0.15
N ASP A 181 -10.08 -25.19 -0.84
CA ASP A 181 -11.02 -25.87 -1.72
C ASP A 181 -11.91 -26.72 -0.83
N SER A 182 -13.11 -26.22 -0.60
CA SER A 182 -14.25 -27.00 -0.15
C SER A 182 -14.71 -27.85 -1.31
N ASP A 183 -14.04 -28.98 -1.54
CA ASP A 183 -14.58 -30.01 -2.39
C ASP A 183 -15.67 -30.77 -1.63
N HIS A 184 -16.84 -30.72 -2.24
CA HIS A 184 -18.09 -31.29 -1.80
C HIS A 184 -18.00 -32.82 -1.76
N GLU A 185 -18.20 -33.42 -0.58
CA GLU A 185 -18.60 -34.83 -0.46
C GLU A 185 -20.04 -34.98 -1.00
N GLU A 186 -20.16 -35.41 -2.25
CA GLU A 186 -21.41 -35.91 -2.81
C GLU A 186 -21.74 -37.27 -2.18
N GLN A 187 -22.79 -37.28 -1.37
CA GLN A 187 -23.40 -38.47 -0.78
C GLN A 187 -24.04 -39.33 -1.87
N GLY A 188 -23.34 -40.39 -2.28
CA GLY A 188 -23.90 -41.49 -3.07
C GLY A 188 -24.67 -42.46 -2.18
N GLU A 189 -25.99 -42.39 -2.28
CA GLU A 189 -27.01 -43.26 -1.69
C GLU A 189 -26.84 -44.75 -2.08
N PRO A 190 -26.83 -45.73 -1.14
CA PRO A 190 -27.04 -47.13 -1.48
C PRO A 190 -28.48 -47.58 -1.17
N THR A 191 -29.20 -47.97 -2.22
CA THR A 191 -30.53 -48.62 -2.18
C THR A 191 -30.50 -49.97 -1.42
N PRO A 192 -31.54 -50.35 -0.66
CA PRO A 192 -31.51 -51.50 0.26
C PRO A 192 -32.14 -52.80 -0.32
N ALA A 193 -31.65 -53.97 0.11
CA ALA A 193 -32.37 -55.26 0.17
C ALA A 193 -31.51 -56.37 0.85
N PRO A 194 -32.07 -57.49 1.36
CA PRO A 194 -32.89 -57.62 2.56
C PRO A 194 -32.28 -58.57 3.62
N GLU A 195 -32.89 -58.56 4.81
CA GLU A 195 -32.54 -59.25 6.06
C GLU A 195 -32.28 -60.76 5.98
N ARG A 196 -31.37 -61.25 6.82
CA ARG A 196 -31.48 -62.59 7.43
C ARG A 196 -30.89 -62.62 8.84
N ASP A 197 -31.79 -62.67 9.82
CA ASP A 197 -31.54 -62.93 11.24
C ASP A 197 -31.46 -64.44 11.48
N THR A 198 -30.48 -64.91 12.28
CA THR A 198 -30.60 -66.05 13.21
C THR A 198 -29.30 -66.23 14.03
N SER A 199 -29.35 -65.85 15.30
CA SER A 199 -29.07 -66.66 16.51
C SER A 199 -28.02 -67.82 16.47
N GLN A 200 -26.97 -67.74 17.31
CA GLN A 200 -26.61 -68.67 18.43
C GLN A 200 -25.07 -68.85 18.68
N PRO A 201 -24.57 -69.02 19.95
CA PRO A 201 -23.14 -68.95 20.38
C PRO A 201 -22.54 -70.32 20.86
N PRO A 202 -21.45 -70.38 21.67
CA PRO A 202 -20.00 -70.45 21.38
C PRO A 202 -19.35 -71.83 21.65
N THR A 203 -18.07 -72.05 21.29
CA THR A 203 -17.21 -73.09 21.92
C THR A 203 -15.70 -72.71 21.91
N PRO A 204 -14.94 -72.99 23.00
CA PRO A 204 -13.50 -72.77 23.14
C PRO A 204 -12.68 -74.08 23.01
N ASP A 205 -11.35 -73.96 23.25
CA ASP A 205 -10.30 -75.02 23.42
C ASP A 205 -9.50 -75.33 22.13
N ALA A 206 -8.17 -75.46 22.08
CA ALA A 206 -7.11 -75.48 23.09
C ALA A 206 -5.71 -75.34 22.41
N ASP A 207 -4.69 -75.16 23.25
CA ASP A 207 -3.29 -75.62 23.11
C ASP A 207 -2.25 -74.89 22.23
N THR A 208 -1.41 -74.09 22.91
CA THR A 208 0.05 -73.87 22.70
C THR A 208 0.81 -75.21 22.96
N PRO A 209 2.06 -75.53 22.50
CA PRO A 209 3.24 -74.66 22.29
C PRO A 209 4.22 -75.17 21.15
N PRO A 210 5.57 -74.97 21.15
CA PRO A 210 6.34 -73.73 20.89
C PRO A 210 7.56 -73.88 19.92
N SER A 211 8.19 -72.74 19.59
CA SER A 211 9.67 -72.49 19.41
C SER A 211 10.51 -73.06 18.24
N GLU A 212 11.59 -72.29 17.98
CA GLU A 212 12.87 -72.55 17.25
C GLU A 212 12.93 -72.10 15.78
N GLU A 213 13.51 -70.93 15.45
CA GLU A 213 14.93 -70.51 15.32
C GLU A 213 15.57 -70.72 13.92
N PRO A 214 16.58 -69.90 13.54
CA PRO A 214 16.84 -69.49 12.15
C PRO A 214 17.96 -70.29 11.49
N SER A 215 18.00 -70.33 10.15
CA SER A 215 19.20 -70.76 9.44
C SER A 215 19.44 -70.02 8.12
N THR A 216 20.73 -69.72 7.96
CA THR A 216 21.49 -69.00 6.94
C THR A 216 21.42 -69.57 5.53
N ARG A 217 21.51 -68.72 4.49
CA ARG A 217 22.38 -68.96 3.32
C ARG A 217 22.56 -67.71 2.46
N ASN A 218 23.79 -67.21 2.35
CA ASN A 218 24.28 -66.41 1.23
C ASN A 218 24.73 -67.36 0.12
N ASP A 219 24.48 -66.99 -1.14
CA ASP A 219 25.22 -67.37 -2.36
C ASP A 219 25.03 -66.18 -3.33
N ASP A 220 26.07 -65.36 -3.56
CA ASP A 220 26.99 -65.40 -4.73
C ASP A 220 26.29 -64.92 -6.03
N HIS A 221 26.60 -63.72 -6.53
CA HIS A 221 27.68 -63.32 -7.46
C HIS A 221 27.06 -63.02 -8.83
N ASP A 222 27.23 -61.78 -9.31
CA ASP A 222 27.43 -61.47 -10.73
C ASP A 222 28.13 -60.11 -10.84
N GLU A 223 29.43 -60.17 -11.16
CA GLU A 223 30.25 -59.08 -11.66
C GLU A 223 29.92 -58.80 -13.13
N HIS A 224 30.06 -57.53 -13.56
CA HIS A 224 30.50 -57.03 -14.88
C HIS A 224 30.07 -55.56 -14.98
N GLY A 225 30.89 -54.53 -15.15
CA GLY A 225 32.34 -54.41 -15.35
C GLY A 225 32.68 -52.91 -15.34
N ASP A 226 33.91 -52.63 -14.89
CA ASP A 226 34.59 -51.34 -14.88
C ASP A 226 34.57 -50.58 -16.21
N SER A 227 34.57 -49.25 -16.18
CA SER A 227 35.83 -48.52 -16.40
C SER A 227 35.68 -46.99 -16.33
N ASP A 228 36.78 -46.43 -15.85
CA ASP A 228 37.00 -45.16 -15.18
C ASP A 228 37.33 -44.01 -16.15
N HIS A 229 37.36 -42.82 -15.56
CA HIS A 229 37.79 -41.53 -16.10
C HIS A 229 39.24 -41.50 -16.63
N SER A 230 39.54 -40.58 -17.58
CA SER A 230 40.57 -39.51 -17.51
C SER A 230 41.30 -39.13 -18.83
N HIS A 231 41.72 -37.84 -18.88
CA HIS A 231 42.67 -37.15 -19.79
C HIS A 231 42.15 -36.78 -21.21
N ASP A 232 42.23 -35.55 -21.74
CA ASP A 232 43.05 -34.34 -21.52
C ASP A 232 42.23 -33.04 -21.65
#